data_AF-A0A9D1EZP0-F1
#
_entry.id   AF-A0A9D1EZP0-F1
#
_cell.length_a   1.000
_cell.length_b   1.000
_cell.length_c   1.000
_cell.angle_alpha   90.00
_cell.angle_beta   90.00
_cell.angle_gamma   90.00
#
_symmetry.space_group_name_H-M   'P 1'
#
loop_
_entity.id
_entity.type
_entity.pdbx_description
1 polymer ?
#
loop_
_entity_poly.entity_id
_entity_poly.type
_entity_poly.pdbx_seq_one_letter_code
_entity_poly.pdbx_strand_id
1 'polypeptide(L)'
;MKIGKAFTLAEVLITLGIIGIVAAMTLPTLVAKHRKKVLHTQFLKAYSDIQNAAKRFQADLGISVYEYSQGEPNAMSSSDTLGKLMTYFAGVKKGSVTIGAGNSESILGYKPKNLKGELVPTMPCDRSIVTEEIGGRFFSMDDPVSVYDNPPYGPKICVDINGRKGPNIYGYDWFVFVFTKDNGVKPYIGKEVANLAPEMPNPETACSYSYANATYTCAHFALTDTSPENPKEKYWTDFLK
;
A
#
# COMPACT_ATOMS: atom_id res chain seq x y z
N MET A 1 17.50 66.12 -8.33
CA MET A 1 16.58 64.98 -8.14
C MET A 1 17.19 63.77 -8.84
N LYS A 2 17.73 62.79 -8.09
CA LYS A 2 18.26 61.56 -8.70
C LYS A 2 17.08 60.71 -9.14
N ILE A 3 16.89 60.55 -10.45
CA ILE A 3 15.92 59.60 -11.01
C ILE A 3 16.45 58.20 -10.69
N GLY A 4 15.76 57.47 -9.81
CA GLY A 4 16.03 56.05 -9.58
C GLY A 4 15.77 55.28 -10.87
N LYS A 5 16.69 54.40 -11.27
CA LYS A 5 16.47 53.53 -12.43
C LYS A 5 15.24 52.64 -12.16
N ALA A 6 14.14 52.89 -12.86
CA ALA A 6 12.96 52.06 -12.83
C ALA A 6 13.04 50.99 -13.93
N PHE A 7 12.54 49.79 -13.66
CA PHE A 7 12.48 48.73 -14.67
C PHE A 7 11.48 49.08 -15.77
N THR A 8 11.86 48.81 -17.01
CA THR A 8 10.97 48.94 -18.17
C THR A 8 9.95 47.81 -18.20
N LEU A 9 8.80 48.04 -18.83
CA LEU A 9 7.79 47.00 -19.04
C LEU A 9 8.37 45.80 -19.81
N ALA A 10 9.25 46.05 -20.78
CA ALA A 10 9.91 45.01 -21.55
C ALA A 10 10.82 44.12 -20.68
N GLU A 11 11.61 44.71 -19.77
CA GLU A 11 12.45 43.95 -18.84
C GLU A 11 11.61 43.07 -17.91
N VAL A 12 10.47 43.57 -17.41
CA VAL A 12 9.56 42.77 -16.57
C VAL A 12 8.91 41.63 -17.36
N LEU A 13 8.50 41.86 -18.61
CA LEU A 13 7.88 40.83 -19.44
C LEU A 13 8.87 39.72 -19.84
N ILE A 14 10.11 40.09 -20.19
CA ILE A 14 11.16 39.11 -20.52
C ILE A 14 11.50 38.27 -19.29
N THR A 15 11.65 38.89 -18.12
CA THR A 15 11.96 38.16 -16.88
C THR A 15 10.83 37.20 -16.47
N LEU A 16 9.57 37.63 -16.53
CA LEU A 16 8.42 36.75 -16.27
C LEU A 16 8.31 35.64 -17.33
N GLY A 17 8.61 35.94 -18.60
CA GLY A 17 8.64 34.93 -19.67
C GLY A 17 9.68 33.84 -19.42
N ILE A 18 10.91 34.22 -19.05
CA ILE A 18 11.99 33.28 -18.72
C ILE A 18 11.62 32.42 -17.50
N ILE A 19 11.16 33.05 -16.41
CA ILE A 19 10.74 32.33 -15.20
C ILE A 19 9.58 31.36 -15.52
N GLY A 20 8.62 31.77 -16.35
CA GLY A 20 7.50 30.94 -16.79
C GLY A 20 7.95 29.67 -17.52
N ILE A 21 8.87 29.80 -18.49
CA ILE A 21 9.40 28.65 -19.25
C ILE A 21 10.16 27.70 -18.32
N VAL A 22 11.06 28.24 -17.49
CA VAL A 22 11.86 27.43 -16.57
C VAL A 22 10.98 26.70 -15.55
N ALA A 23 9.98 27.39 -14.97
CA ALA A 23 9.03 26.79 -14.04
C ALA A 23 8.20 25.68 -14.70
N ALA A 24 7.72 25.90 -15.93
CA ALA A 24 6.93 24.90 -16.66
C ALA A 24 7.71 23.60 -16.94
N MET A 25 9.02 23.70 -17.19
CA MET A 25 9.87 22.52 -17.42
C MET A 25 10.30 21.82 -16.13
N THR A 26 10.43 22.55 -15.02
CA THR A 26 11.03 22.02 -13.78
C THR A 26 10.00 21.56 -12.74
N LEU A 27 8.85 22.23 -12.64
CA LEU A 27 7.83 21.91 -11.65
C LEU A 27 7.23 20.50 -11.79
N PRO A 28 6.89 19.99 -13.00
CA PRO A 28 6.32 18.65 -13.12
C PRO A 28 7.27 17.56 -12.58
N THR A 29 8.55 17.62 -12.94
CA THR A 29 9.57 16.66 -12.49
C THR A 29 9.80 16.75 -10.98
N LEU A 30 9.86 17.96 -10.43
CA LEU A 30 10.03 18.16 -8.99
C LEU A 30 8.84 17.61 -8.19
N VAL A 31 7.62 17.88 -8.64
CA VAL A 31 6.39 17.39 -8.01
C VAL A 31 6.33 15.87 -8.08
N ALA A 32 6.65 15.26 -9.23
CA ALA A 32 6.68 13.80 -9.36
C ALA A 32 7.69 13.16 -8.39
N LYS A 33 8.91 13.71 -8.30
CA LYS A 33 9.93 13.24 -7.36
C LYS A 33 9.50 13.40 -5.90
N HIS A 34 8.87 14.53 -5.57
CA HIS A 34 8.34 14.76 -4.23
C HIS A 34 7.24 13.75 -3.89
N ARG A 35 6.30 13.48 -4.80
CA ARG A 35 5.23 12.49 -4.59
C ARG A 35 5.79 11.09 -4.31
N LYS A 36 6.76 10.64 -5.12
CA LYS A 36 7.48 9.36 -4.90
C LYS A 36 8.11 9.29 -3.50
N LYS A 37 8.76 10.36 -3.06
CA LYS A 37 9.37 10.44 -1.71
C LYS A 37 8.32 10.39 -0.59
N VAL A 38 7.18 11.05 -0.78
CA VAL A 38 6.05 11.01 0.17
C VAL A 38 5.50 9.59 0.29
N LEU A 39 5.24 8.93 -0.85
CA LEU A 39 4.74 7.54 -0.86
C LEU A 39 5.72 6.59 -0.16
N HIS A 40 7.02 6.68 -0.46
CA HIS A 40 8.05 5.88 0.23
C HIS A 40 8.00 6.07 1.75
N THR A 41 7.91 7.32 2.22
CA THR A 41 7.83 7.63 3.65
C THR A 41 6.55 7.08 4.27
N GLN A 42 5.41 7.21 3.58
CA GLN A 42 4.12 6.68 4.01
C GLN A 42 4.11 5.16 4.07
N PHE A 43 4.75 4.49 3.12
CA PHE A 43 4.91 3.04 3.11
C PHE A 43 5.69 2.55 4.32
N LEU A 44 6.87 3.11 4.57
CA LEU A 44 7.68 2.75 5.74
C LEU A 44 6.93 2.98 7.04
N LYS A 45 6.18 4.08 7.12
CA LYS A 45 5.33 4.38 8.28
C LYS A 45 4.21 3.35 8.45
N ALA A 46 3.49 3.00 7.39
CA ALA A 46 2.44 1.98 7.43
C ALA A 46 2.99 0.61 7.84
N TYR A 47 4.11 0.19 7.27
CA TYR A 47 4.76 -1.07 7.63
C TYR A 47 5.22 -1.09 9.10
N SER A 48 5.79 0.01 9.59
CA SER A 48 6.17 0.14 11.00
C SER A 48 4.95 0.11 11.92
N ASP A 49 3.85 0.76 11.55
CA ASP A 49 2.62 0.77 12.34
C ASP A 49 1.97 -0.61 12.42
N ILE A 50 1.92 -1.36 11.31
CA ILE A 50 1.39 -2.73 11.30
C ILE A 50 2.24 -3.64 12.20
N GLN A 51 3.57 -3.54 12.14
CA GLN A 51 4.46 -4.28 13.04
C GLN A 51 4.25 -3.91 14.52
N ASN A 52 4.12 -2.62 14.82
CA ASN A 52 3.88 -2.17 16.18
C ASN A 52 2.50 -2.61 16.70
N ALA A 53 1.48 -2.62 15.83
CA ALA A 53 0.16 -3.14 16.15
C ALA A 53 0.21 -4.64 16.43
N ALA A 54 0.92 -5.44 15.63
CA ALA A 54 1.10 -6.88 15.87
C ALA A 54 1.83 -7.16 17.21
N LYS A 55 2.86 -6.38 17.54
CA LYS A 55 3.56 -6.48 18.83
C LYS A 55 2.63 -6.19 20.01
N ARG A 56 1.83 -5.12 19.93
CA ARG A 56 0.84 -4.78 20.96
C ARG A 56 -0.26 -5.83 21.06
N PHE A 57 -0.72 -6.34 19.92
CA PHE A 57 -1.69 -7.40 19.85
C PHE A 57 -1.25 -8.64 20.63
N GLN A 58 -0.01 -9.09 20.41
CA GLN A 58 0.55 -10.23 21.13
C GLN A 58 0.80 -9.93 22.60
N ALA A 59 1.25 -8.72 22.95
CA ALA A 59 1.45 -8.32 24.34
C ALA A 59 0.14 -8.35 25.14
N ASP A 60 -0.97 -7.94 24.53
CA ASP A 60 -2.27 -7.83 25.20
C ASP A 60 -3.05 -9.17 25.24
N LEU A 61 -2.97 -9.98 24.19
CA LEU A 61 -3.73 -11.24 24.10
C LEU A 61 -2.90 -12.49 24.41
N GLY A 62 -1.57 -12.39 24.47
CA GLY A 62 -0.67 -13.52 24.66
C GLY A 62 -0.51 -14.42 23.43
N ILE A 63 -1.18 -14.11 22.31
CA ILE A 63 -1.16 -14.86 21.05
C ILE A 63 -0.91 -13.93 19.86
N SER A 64 -0.24 -14.45 18.84
CA SER A 64 0.04 -13.71 17.60
C SER A 64 -1.24 -13.46 16.79
N VAL A 65 -1.21 -12.50 15.87
CA VAL A 65 -2.31 -12.28 14.90
C VAL A 65 -2.55 -13.53 14.05
N TYR A 66 -1.47 -14.25 13.72
CA TYR A 66 -1.52 -15.54 13.03
C TYR A 66 -2.39 -16.53 13.82
N GLU A 67 -2.06 -16.79 15.08
CA GLU A 67 -2.78 -17.73 15.96
C GLU A 67 -4.22 -17.28 16.24
N TYR A 68 -4.44 -15.98 16.42
CA TYR A 68 -5.78 -15.44 16.63
C TYR A 68 -6.69 -15.67 15.41
N SER A 69 -6.15 -15.52 14.20
CA SER A 69 -6.90 -15.75 12.98
C SER A 69 -7.29 -17.23 12.77
N GLN A 70 -6.58 -18.16 13.42
CA GLN A 70 -6.85 -19.60 13.34
C GLN A 70 -8.00 -20.07 14.24
N GLY A 71 -8.29 -19.35 15.33
CA GLY A 71 -8.81 -19.89 16.59
C GLY A 71 -9.91 -20.97 16.52
N GLU A 72 -9.69 -22.09 17.22
CA GLU A 72 -10.67 -23.15 17.47
C GLU A 72 -11.86 -22.67 18.34
N PRO A 73 -13.08 -23.24 18.16
CA PRO A 73 -13.44 -24.25 17.16
C PRO A 73 -13.87 -23.65 15.81
N ASN A 74 -13.80 -22.32 15.65
CA ASN A 74 -14.22 -21.62 14.43
C ASN A 74 -13.23 -20.50 14.11
N ALA A 75 -12.51 -20.63 12.99
CA ALA A 75 -11.63 -19.59 12.48
C ALA A 75 -12.35 -18.25 12.51
N MET A 76 -11.77 -17.29 13.22
CA MET A 76 -12.38 -15.98 13.42
C MET A 76 -12.44 -15.25 12.09
N SER A 77 -13.54 -14.55 11.82
CA SER A 77 -13.69 -13.90 10.53
C SER A 77 -12.55 -12.90 10.29
N SER A 78 -12.15 -12.72 9.03
CA SER A 78 -11.12 -11.73 8.69
C SER A 78 -11.54 -10.31 9.11
N SER A 79 -12.84 -10.03 9.15
CA SER A 79 -13.42 -8.78 9.70
C SER A 79 -13.21 -8.64 11.21
N ASP A 80 -13.35 -9.72 11.98
CA ASP A 80 -13.15 -9.68 13.43
C ASP A 80 -11.66 -9.55 13.77
N THR A 81 -10.81 -10.29 13.06
CA THR A 81 -9.34 -10.20 13.19
C THR A 81 -8.86 -8.80 12.87
N LEU A 82 -9.29 -8.23 11.74
CA LEU A 82 -9.00 -6.84 11.39
C LEU A 82 -9.57 -5.89 12.44
N GLY A 83 -10.83 -6.09 12.83
CA GLY A 83 -11.53 -5.26 13.80
C GLY A 83 -10.83 -5.21 15.16
N LYS A 84 -10.15 -6.29 15.56
CA LYS A 84 -9.33 -6.37 16.78
C LYS A 84 -7.96 -5.74 16.56
N LEU A 85 -7.27 -6.04 15.47
CA LEU A 85 -5.97 -5.44 15.14
C LEU A 85 -6.06 -3.91 15.06
N MET A 86 -7.12 -3.39 14.45
CA MET A 86 -7.33 -1.96 14.28
C MET A 86 -7.58 -1.20 15.61
N THR A 87 -7.84 -1.90 16.72
CA THR A 87 -7.94 -1.23 18.04
C THR A 87 -6.61 -0.64 18.51
N TYR A 88 -5.48 -1.11 17.95
CA TYR A 88 -4.14 -0.59 18.24
C TYR A 88 -3.75 0.62 17.38
N PHE A 89 -4.63 1.05 16.47
CA PHE A 89 -4.47 2.23 15.63
C PHE A 89 -5.27 3.41 16.19
N ALA A 90 -4.81 4.63 15.95
CA ALA A 90 -5.47 5.83 16.43
C ALA A 90 -6.67 6.18 15.52
N GLY A 91 -7.88 6.15 16.09
CA GLY A 91 -9.11 6.62 15.44
C GLY A 91 -9.44 5.85 14.16
N VAL A 92 -10.29 4.82 14.27
CA VAL A 92 -10.64 3.96 13.15
C VAL A 92 -12.14 3.99 12.89
N LYS A 93 -12.51 4.21 11.63
CA LYS A 93 -13.87 4.03 11.14
C LYS A 93 -13.98 2.64 10.51
N LYS A 94 -14.89 1.82 11.04
CA LYS A 94 -15.15 0.47 10.51
C LYS A 94 -16.20 0.55 9.41
N GLY A 95 -15.94 -0.11 8.28
CA GLY A 95 -16.94 -0.39 7.27
C GLY A 95 -17.95 -1.43 7.74
N SER A 96 -19.03 -1.59 6.98
CA SER A 96 -20.12 -2.52 7.30
C SER A 96 -20.29 -3.64 6.26
N VAL A 97 -19.54 -3.58 5.15
CA VAL A 97 -19.65 -4.50 4.03
C VAL A 97 -18.28 -5.06 3.71
N THR A 98 -18.19 -6.37 3.52
CA THR A 98 -16.98 -7.05 3.06
C THR A 98 -16.61 -6.60 1.65
N ILE A 99 -15.35 -6.25 1.44
CA ILE A 99 -14.85 -5.79 0.15
C ILE A 99 -14.60 -6.94 -0.80
N GLY A 100 -14.86 -6.74 -2.08
CA GLY A 100 -14.45 -7.61 -3.18
C GLY A 100 -14.44 -6.84 -4.50
N ALA A 101 -14.03 -7.52 -5.58
CA ALA A 101 -13.85 -6.86 -6.88
C ALA A 101 -15.13 -6.15 -7.37
N GLY A 102 -16.29 -6.78 -7.21
CA GLY A 102 -17.58 -6.27 -7.70
C GLY A 102 -18.18 -5.09 -6.91
N ASN A 103 -17.72 -4.82 -5.69
CA ASN A 103 -18.26 -3.75 -4.82
C ASN A 103 -17.16 -2.80 -4.28
N SER A 104 -15.91 -2.94 -4.73
CA SER A 104 -14.78 -2.12 -4.29
C SER A 104 -15.01 -0.62 -4.46
N GLU A 105 -15.64 -0.20 -5.56
CA GLU A 105 -15.94 1.22 -5.83
C GLU A 105 -16.89 1.84 -4.81
N SER A 106 -17.95 1.13 -4.42
CA SER A 106 -18.92 1.65 -3.45
C SER A 106 -18.36 1.72 -2.04
N ILE A 107 -17.38 0.87 -1.71
CA ILE A 107 -16.74 0.81 -0.38
C ILE A 107 -15.58 1.81 -0.28
N LEU A 108 -14.68 1.81 -1.26
CA LEU A 108 -13.46 2.64 -1.26
C LEU A 108 -13.72 4.05 -1.80
N GLY A 109 -14.71 4.22 -2.68
CA GLY A 109 -14.93 5.44 -3.46
C GLY A 109 -14.07 5.53 -4.72
N TYR A 110 -13.35 4.45 -5.06
CA TYR A 110 -12.57 4.31 -6.29
C TYR A 110 -12.37 2.83 -6.63
N LYS A 111 -11.88 2.54 -7.84
CA LYS A 111 -11.46 1.19 -8.24
C LYS A 111 -9.93 1.07 -8.24
N PRO A 112 -9.35 0.19 -7.41
CA PRO A 112 -7.92 -0.10 -7.46
C PRO A 112 -7.48 -0.58 -8.84
N LYS A 113 -6.26 -0.21 -9.22
CA LYS A 113 -5.65 -0.61 -10.50
C LYS A 113 -4.36 -1.40 -10.29
N ASN A 114 -3.98 -2.18 -11.29
CA ASN A 114 -2.64 -2.78 -11.37
C ASN A 114 -1.61 -1.74 -11.86
N LEU A 115 -0.32 -2.09 -11.88
CA LEU A 115 0.75 -1.20 -12.36
C LEU A 115 0.56 -0.74 -13.82
N LYS A 116 -0.12 -1.54 -14.65
CA LYS A 116 -0.46 -1.18 -16.04
C LYS A 116 -1.55 -0.12 -16.13
N GLY A 117 -2.24 0.18 -15.04
CA GLY A 117 -3.36 1.12 -14.98
C GLY A 117 -4.71 0.49 -15.34
N GLU A 118 -4.78 -0.83 -15.43
CA GLU A 118 -6.01 -1.59 -15.68
C GLU A 118 -6.72 -1.89 -14.36
N LEU A 119 -8.05 -2.03 -14.42
CA LEU A 119 -8.85 -2.41 -13.26
C LEU A 119 -8.51 -3.84 -12.83
N VAL A 120 -8.43 -4.05 -11.53
CA VAL A 120 -8.08 -5.35 -10.96
C VAL A 120 -9.32 -6.26 -10.92
N PRO A 121 -9.27 -7.46 -11.54
CA PRO A 121 -10.39 -8.42 -11.49
C PRO A 121 -10.45 -9.20 -10.17
N THR A 122 -9.31 -9.39 -9.49
CA THR A 122 -9.20 -10.16 -8.23
C THR A 122 -8.37 -9.38 -7.22
N MET A 123 -8.96 -9.06 -6.07
CA MET A 123 -8.28 -8.33 -5.00
C MET A 123 -7.52 -9.31 -4.09
N PRO A 124 -6.30 -8.98 -3.61
CA PRO A 124 -5.57 -9.85 -2.71
C PRO A 124 -6.13 -9.91 -1.28
N CYS A 125 -7.05 -9.03 -0.91
CA CYS A 125 -7.74 -9.05 0.39
C CYS A 125 -9.22 -8.71 0.20
N ASP A 126 -10.08 -9.72 0.19
CA ASP A 126 -11.51 -9.61 -0.11
C ASP A 126 -12.42 -10.36 0.88
N ARG A 127 -11.89 -10.74 2.05
CA ARG A 127 -12.62 -11.50 3.07
C ARG A 127 -13.00 -10.68 4.31
N SER A 128 -12.59 -9.41 4.39
CA SER A 128 -12.93 -8.51 5.49
C SER A 128 -13.71 -7.27 5.06
N ILE A 129 -14.29 -6.56 6.04
CA ILE A 129 -14.64 -5.15 5.90
C ILE A 129 -13.39 -4.31 5.58
N VAL A 130 -13.58 -3.10 5.04
CA VAL A 130 -12.54 -2.08 5.00
C VAL A 130 -12.62 -1.22 6.25
N THR A 131 -11.47 -0.89 6.82
CA THR A 131 -11.36 0.09 7.90
C THR A 131 -10.55 1.30 7.43
N GLU A 132 -10.98 2.49 7.82
CA GLU A 132 -10.29 3.75 7.54
C GLU A 132 -9.69 4.29 8.84
N GLU A 133 -8.38 4.46 8.87
CA GLU A 133 -7.66 5.09 9.98
C GLU A 133 -7.62 6.61 9.80
N ILE A 134 -7.47 7.38 10.88
CA ILE A 134 -7.54 8.85 10.87
C ILE A 134 -6.55 9.52 9.89
N GLY A 135 -5.43 8.86 9.57
CA GLY A 135 -4.47 9.28 8.55
C GLY A 135 -4.99 9.17 7.11
N GLY A 136 -6.20 8.63 6.92
CA GLY A 136 -6.82 8.37 5.62
C GLY A 136 -6.37 7.06 4.98
N ARG A 137 -5.71 6.17 5.73
CA ARG A 137 -5.26 4.85 5.24
C ARG A 137 -6.41 3.85 5.27
N PHE A 138 -6.45 2.97 4.28
CA PHE A 138 -7.38 1.84 4.29
C PHE A 138 -6.68 0.55 4.66
N PHE A 139 -7.37 -0.28 5.43
CA PHE A 139 -6.94 -1.63 5.74
C PHE A 139 -8.05 -2.62 5.44
N SER A 140 -7.70 -3.71 4.78
CA SER A 140 -8.51 -4.91 4.65
C SER A 140 -7.65 -6.14 4.92
N MET A 141 -8.28 -7.27 5.21
CA MET A 141 -7.64 -8.55 5.45
C MET A 141 -8.28 -9.60 4.58
N ASP A 142 -7.52 -10.67 4.38
CA ASP A 142 -7.98 -11.82 3.63
C ASP A 142 -8.08 -13.07 4.49
N ASP A 143 -8.30 -14.20 3.83
CA ASP A 143 -8.48 -15.54 4.39
C ASP A 143 -7.82 -15.74 5.76
N PRO A 144 -8.59 -16.21 6.76
CA PRO A 144 -8.01 -16.63 8.00
C PRO A 144 -7.05 -17.80 7.75
N VAL A 145 -6.11 -18.00 8.66
CA VAL A 145 -5.21 -19.13 8.56
C VAL A 145 -5.99 -20.43 8.80
N SER A 146 -5.98 -21.34 7.83
CA SER A 146 -6.54 -22.69 7.97
C SER A 146 -5.68 -23.52 8.92
N VAL A 147 -6.30 -24.10 9.96
CA VAL A 147 -5.64 -25.00 10.92
C VAL A 147 -5.18 -26.29 10.23
N TYR A 148 -5.88 -26.72 9.17
CA TYR A 148 -5.63 -27.99 8.49
C TYR A 148 -4.43 -27.94 7.54
N ASP A 149 -4.13 -26.78 6.96
CA ASP A 149 -3.09 -26.63 5.94
C ASP A 149 -1.74 -26.13 6.52
N ASN A 150 -1.74 -25.70 7.80
CA ASN A 150 -0.58 -25.14 8.52
C ASN A 150 0.31 -24.22 7.65
N PRO A 151 -0.26 -23.19 7.00
CA PRO A 151 0.50 -22.37 6.08
C PRO A 151 1.60 -21.61 6.83
N PRO A 152 2.78 -21.40 6.22
CA PRO A 152 3.94 -20.83 6.91
C PRO A 152 3.73 -19.38 7.42
N TYR A 153 2.67 -18.72 6.98
CA TYR A 153 2.29 -17.36 7.33
C TYR A 153 0.81 -17.11 6.98
N GLY A 154 0.29 -16.01 7.48
CA GLY A 154 -1.06 -15.51 7.30
C GLY A 154 -1.57 -14.86 8.60
N PRO A 155 -2.76 -14.25 8.60
CA PRO A 155 -3.58 -13.91 7.43
C PRO A 155 -2.92 -12.78 6.59
N LYS A 156 -3.44 -12.54 5.38
CA LYS A 156 -3.03 -11.37 4.59
C LYS A 156 -3.64 -10.09 5.17
N ILE A 157 -2.87 -9.00 5.14
CA ILE A 157 -3.34 -7.64 5.38
C ILE A 157 -2.95 -6.76 4.19
N CYS A 158 -3.95 -6.13 3.60
CA CYS A 158 -3.79 -5.16 2.54
C CYS A 158 -3.94 -3.76 3.12
N VAL A 159 -3.05 -2.86 2.73
CA VAL A 159 -3.08 -1.47 3.16
C VAL A 159 -3.00 -0.55 1.95
N ASP A 160 -3.90 0.43 1.91
CA ASP A 160 -3.71 1.65 1.14
C ASP A 160 -3.08 2.72 2.04
N ILE A 161 -1.86 3.12 1.71
CA ILE A 161 -1.07 4.05 2.53
C ILE A 161 -1.49 5.52 2.38
N ASN A 162 -2.30 5.87 1.38
CA ASN A 162 -2.71 7.26 1.11
C ASN A 162 -4.23 7.43 0.88
N GLY A 163 -4.98 6.32 0.84
CA GLY A 163 -6.42 6.27 0.67
C GLY A 163 -6.88 6.97 -0.60
N ARG A 164 -7.97 7.74 -0.50
CA ARG A 164 -8.61 8.37 -1.68
C ARG A 164 -7.76 9.42 -2.41
N LYS A 165 -6.56 9.75 -1.93
CA LYS A 165 -5.67 10.73 -2.56
C LYS A 165 -5.07 10.23 -3.87
N GLY A 166 -5.09 8.92 -4.09
CA GLY A 166 -4.50 8.30 -5.26
C GLY A 166 -2.97 8.25 -5.20
N PRO A 167 -2.34 7.47 -6.10
CA PRO A 167 -2.89 6.96 -7.36
C PRO A 167 -3.86 5.77 -7.29
N ASN A 168 -4.02 5.10 -6.14
CA ASN A 168 -4.86 3.91 -5.93
C ASN A 168 -4.43 2.72 -6.82
N ILE A 169 -3.13 2.45 -6.83
CA ILE A 169 -2.49 1.42 -7.65
C ILE A 169 -1.73 0.45 -6.75
N TYR A 170 -1.95 -0.85 -6.96
CA TYR A 170 -1.14 -1.89 -6.32
C TYR A 170 0.35 -1.71 -6.66
N GLY A 171 1.18 -1.57 -5.63
CA GLY A 171 2.60 -1.25 -5.74
C GLY A 171 2.94 0.24 -5.62
N TYR A 172 2.01 1.18 -5.84
CA TYR A 172 2.27 2.59 -5.51
C TYR A 172 1.84 2.92 -4.08
N ASP A 173 0.62 2.52 -3.73
CA ASP A 173 0.00 2.83 -2.45
C ASP A 173 -0.78 1.68 -1.84
N TRP A 174 -1.26 0.73 -2.65
CA TRP A 174 -1.77 -0.55 -2.18
C TRP A 174 -0.67 -1.59 -2.04
N PHE A 175 -0.51 -2.14 -0.84
CA PHE A 175 0.49 -3.14 -0.52
C PHE A 175 -0.09 -4.32 0.27
N VAL A 176 0.52 -5.49 0.12
CA VAL A 176 0.08 -6.73 0.76
C VAL A 176 1.17 -7.28 1.67
N PHE A 177 0.81 -7.53 2.92
CA PHE A 177 1.67 -8.15 3.92
C PHE A 177 0.99 -9.38 4.50
N VAL A 178 1.76 -10.20 5.19
CA VAL A 178 1.27 -11.35 5.97
C VAL A 178 1.87 -11.31 7.37
N PHE A 179 1.09 -11.78 8.34
CA PHE A 179 1.59 -12.07 9.68
C PHE A 179 2.27 -13.43 9.70
N THR A 180 3.24 -13.62 10.58
CA THR A 180 3.94 -14.89 10.76
C THR A 180 3.63 -15.48 12.13
N LYS A 181 3.87 -16.78 12.30
CA LYS A 181 3.62 -17.49 13.57
C LYS A 181 4.45 -16.93 14.72
N ASP A 182 5.65 -16.42 14.44
CA ASP A 182 6.55 -15.75 15.39
C ASP A 182 6.21 -14.27 15.62
N ASN A 183 4.99 -13.84 15.29
CA ASN A 183 4.50 -12.46 15.42
C ASN A 183 5.27 -11.42 14.58
N GLY A 184 5.91 -11.88 13.51
CA GLY A 184 6.49 -11.03 12.48
C GLY A 184 5.43 -10.53 11.49
N VAL A 185 5.84 -9.53 10.72
CA VAL A 185 5.10 -9.04 9.55
C VAL A 185 6.07 -9.03 8.40
N LYS A 186 5.69 -9.57 7.25
CA LYS A 186 6.53 -9.54 6.05
C LYS A 186 5.71 -9.29 4.80
N PRO A 187 6.34 -8.76 3.72
CA PRO A 187 5.70 -8.68 2.41
C PRO A 187 5.16 -10.03 1.94
N TYR A 188 3.99 -10.03 1.32
CA TYR A 188 3.43 -11.25 0.73
C TYR A 188 4.08 -11.54 -0.63
N ILE A 189 4.65 -12.74 -0.78
CA ILE A 189 5.26 -13.23 -2.04
C ILE A 189 4.76 -14.63 -2.43
N GLY A 190 3.55 -14.99 -2.03
CA GLY A 190 2.96 -16.30 -2.35
C GLY A 190 2.56 -16.44 -3.81
N LYS A 191 2.54 -17.65 -4.37
CA LYS A 191 2.28 -17.92 -5.80
C LYS A 191 0.90 -17.47 -6.31
N GLU A 192 -0.07 -17.30 -5.42
CA GLU A 192 -1.46 -16.98 -5.74
C GLU A 192 -1.86 -15.61 -5.21
N VAL A 193 -2.66 -14.86 -5.99
CA VAL A 193 -3.20 -13.57 -5.56
C VAL A 193 -4.30 -13.74 -4.51
N ALA A 194 -5.23 -14.68 -4.75
CA ALA A 194 -6.46 -14.82 -3.98
C ALA A 194 -6.24 -15.59 -2.67
N ASN A 195 -5.51 -16.70 -2.69
CA ASN A 195 -5.36 -17.55 -1.51
C ASN A 195 -4.01 -17.33 -0.84
N LEU A 196 -3.88 -17.75 0.42
CA LEU A 196 -2.57 -18.00 1.02
C LEU A 196 -1.89 -19.14 0.26
N ALA A 197 -0.76 -18.85 -0.39
CA ALA A 197 0.03 -19.83 -1.13
C ALA A 197 1.49 -19.80 -0.69
N PRO A 198 2.26 -20.89 -0.89
CA PRO A 198 3.70 -20.90 -0.66
C PRO A 198 4.43 -19.82 -1.47
N GLU A 199 5.57 -19.36 -0.97
CA GLU A 199 6.38 -18.33 -1.62
C GLU A 199 6.77 -18.75 -3.04
N MET A 200 6.75 -17.79 -3.97
CA MET A 200 7.26 -17.98 -5.32
C MET A 200 8.76 -17.68 -5.37
N PRO A 201 9.53 -18.40 -6.21
CA PRO A 201 10.96 -18.13 -6.36
C PRO A 201 11.28 -16.82 -7.09
N ASN A 202 10.34 -16.27 -7.85
CA ASN A 202 10.50 -15.16 -8.77
C ASN A 202 9.43 -14.06 -8.56
N PRO A 203 9.43 -13.39 -7.38
CA PRO A 203 8.40 -12.40 -6.99
C PRO A 203 8.31 -11.19 -7.91
N GLU A 204 9.36 -10.87 -8.67
CA GLU A 204 9.41 -9.79 -9.65
C GLU A 204 8.36 -9.98 -10.76
N THR A 205 8.00 -11.22 -11.08
CA THR A 205 7.01 -11.51 -12.12
C THR A 205 5.60 -11.02 -11.77
N ALA A 206 5.29 -10.93 -10.48
CA ALA A 206 4.03 -10.41 -9.95
C ALA A 206 4.12 -8.94 -9.49
N CYS A 207 5.31 -8.32 -9.58
CA CYS A 207 5.50 -6.87 -9.44
C CYS A 207 6.02 -6.28 -10.75
N SER A 208 5.18 -6.34 -11.79
CA SER A 208 5.53 -5.93 -13.15
C SER A 208 4.41 -5.14 -13.81
N TYR A 209 4.77 -4.19 -14.69
CA TYR A 209 3.82 -3.48 -15.56
C TYR A 209 3.16 -4.38 -16.63
N SER A 210 3.69 -5.59 -16.85
CA SER A 210 3.06 -6.59 -17.74
C SER A 210 2.09 -7.52 -17.02
N TYR A 211 2.03 -7.48 -15.68
CA TYR A 211 1.18 -8.37 -14.89
C TYR A 211 -0.28 -7.91 -14.94
N ALA A 212 -1.18 -8.80 -15.33
CA ALA A 212 -2.59 -8.47 -15.59
C ALA A 212 -3.45 -8.32 -14.32
N ASN A 213 -3.04 -8.89 -13.19
CA ASN A 213 -3.78 -8.86 -11.93
C ASN A 213 -3.22 -7.81 -10.95
N ALA A 214 -3.75 -7.76 -9.73
CA ALA A 214 -3.15 -6.97 -8.65
C ALA A 214 -1.68 -7.34 -8.47
N THR A 215 -0.80 -6.35 -8.47
CA THR A 215 0.64 -6.51 -8.30
C THR A 215 1.00 -6.62 -6.82
N TYR A 216 0.70 -7.79 -6.24
CA TYR A 216 0.68 -8.00 -4.79
C TYR A 216 2.06 -8.23 -4.14
N THR A 217 3.08 -8.61 -4.92
CA THR A 217 4.44 -8.86 -4.40
C THR A 217 5.28 -7.60 -4.26
N CYS A 218 4.78 -6.46 -4.74
CA CYS A 218 5.53 -5.20 -4.78
C CYS A 218 5.98 -4.69 -3.41
N ALA A 219 5.33 -5.09 -2.32
CA ALA A 219 5.76 -4.74 -0.97
C ALA A 219 7.19 -5.24 -0.65
N HIS A 220 7.63 -6.35 -1.27
CA HIS A 220 8.98 -6.89 -1.09
C HIS A 220 10.05 -5.95 -1.65
N PHE A 221 9.82 -5.45 -2.86
CA PHE A 221 10.70 -4.52 -3.58
C PHE A 221 10.63 -3.11 -3.00
N ALA A 222 9.43 -2.67 -2.59
CA ALA A 222 9.21 -1.41 -1.91
C ALA A 222 9.95 -1.31 -0.57
N LEU A 223 10.00 -2.41 0.19
CA LEU A 223 10.68 -2.46 1.48
C LEU A 223 12.20 -2.50 1.36
N THR A 224 12.73 -3.20 0.36
CA THR A 224 14.17 -3.25 0.09
C THR A 224 14.68 -2.06 -0.72
N ASP A 225 13.76 -1.23 -1.23
CA ASP A 225 14.02 -0.16 -2.20
C ASP A 225 14.90 -0.64 -3.37
N THR A 226 14.54 -1.79 -3.92
CA THR A 226 15.21 -2.42 -5.06
C THR A 226 14.21 -2.60 -6.20
N SER A 227 14.56 -2.23 -7.42
CA SER A 227 13.69 -2.42 -8.58
C SER A 227 13.53 -3.92 -8.92
N PRO A 228 12.30 -4.41 -9.20
CA PRO A 228 12.06 -5.77 -9.66
C PRO A 228 12.60 -6.03 -11.07
N GLU A 229 12.81 -4.99 -11.88
CA GLU A 229 13.32 -5.11 -13.25
C GLU A 229 14.86 -5.05 -13.30
N ASN A 230 15.48 -4.26 -12.40
CA ASN A 230 16.92 -4.06 -12.36
C ASN A 230 17.43 -3.89 -10.92
N PRO A 231 18.18 -4.84 -10.35
CA PRO A 231 18.67 -4.76 -8.98
C PRO A 231 19.59 -3.57 -8.65
N LYS A 232 20.10 -2.86 -9.66
CA LYS A 232 20.92 -1.65 -9.48
C LYS A 232 20.09 -0.37 -9.33
N GLU A 233 18.81 -0.44 -9.64
CA GLU A 233 17.86 0.66 -9.58
C GLU A 233 17.00 0.61 -8.33
N LYS A 234 16.44 1.77 -7.97
CA LYS A 234 15.59 1.94 -6.80
C LYS A 234 14.12 1.78 -7.15
N TYR A 235 13.38 1.14 -6.24
CA TYR A 235 11.95 0.91 -6.43
C TYR A 235 11.20 2.24 -6.58
N TRP A 236 11.40 3.14 -5.63
CA TRP A 236 10.60 4.35 -5.52
C TRP A 236 10.98 5.43 -6.52
N THR A 237 12.25 5.52 -6.92
CA THR A 237 12.71 6.59 -7.82
C THR A 237 12.70 6.18 -9.28
N ASP A 238 13.09 4.94 -9.58
CA ASP A 238 13.43 4.51 -10.94
C ASP A 238 12.37 3.57 -11.53
N PHE A 239 11.89 2.59 -10.77
CA PHE A 239 10.89 1.61 -11.23
C PHE A 239 9.47 2.19 -11.33
N LEU A 240 9.02 2.92 -10.31
CA LEU A 240 7.71 3.59 -10.36
C LEU A 240 7.75 4.69 -11.43
N LYS A 241 6.78 4.69 -12.35
CA LYS A 241 6.66 5.65 -13.46
C LYS A 241 5.88 6.89 -13.05
#